data_AF-A0A7M1B123-F1
#
_entry.id   AF-A0A7M1B123-F1
#
_cell.length_a   1.000
_cell.length_b   1.000
_cell.length_c   1.000
_cell.angle_alpha   90.00
_cell.angle_beta   90.00
_cell.angle_gamma   90.00
#
_symmetry.space_group_name_H-M   'P 1'
#
loop_
_entity.id
_entity.type
_entity.pdbx_description
1 polymer ?
#
loop_
_entity_poly.entity_id
_entity_poly.type
_entity_poly.pdbx_seq_one_letter_code
_entity_poly.pdbx_strand_id
1 'polypeptide(L)'
;MKKLLISTLLLTGSLFAQSAQEIIQDNGCLACHAVASKKAAPAFAGIGRRNKRFEGANAKEVIMASIKNGSQGKYPRFSDSAMPAFANLTQEQLSTVADYILSQSSKARGMGKGGGMGRGQGMGMGMGGGM
;
A
#
# COMPACT_ATOMS: atom_id res chain seq x y z
N MET A 1 44.58 -5.61 -49.97
CA MET A 1 43.49 -4.64 -49.76
C MET A 1 42.78 -5.03 -48.46
N LYS A 2 42.87 -4.17 -47.45
CA LYS A 2 42.62 -4.48 -46.03
C LYS A 2 41.12 -4.41 -45.75
N LYS A 3 40.53 -5.55 -45.37
CA LYS A 3 39.13 -5.63 -44.90
C LYS A 3 39.06 -4.99 -43.51
N LEU A 4 38.43 -3.84 -43.42
CA LEU A 4 38.16 -3.14 -42.16
C LEU A 4 37.02 -3.89 -41.44
N LEU A 5 37.37 -4.54 -40.33
CA LEU A 5 36.41 -5.12 -39.40
C LEU A 5 35.94 -4.01 -38.44
N ILE A 6 34.71 -3.56 -38.65
CA ILE A 6 34.00 -2.65 -37.75
C ILE A 6 33.45 -3.50 -36.61
N SER A 7 34.05 -3.39 -35.43
CA SER A 7 33.58 -4.02 -34.19
C SER A 7 32.47 -3.15 -33.59
N THR A 8 31.22 -3.52 -33.82
CA THR A 8 30.05 -2.95 -33.16
C THR A 8 29.92 -3.52 -31.75
N LEU A 9 30.39 -2.77 -30.76
CA LEU A 9 30.18 -3.05 -29.34
C LEU A 9 28.71 -2.78 -28.99
N LEU A 10 27.89 -3.82 -28.92
CA LEU A 10 26.51 -3.74 -28.43
C LEU A 10 26.52 -3.44 -26.93
N LEU A 11 26.13 -2.22 -26.56
CA LEU A 11 25.84 -1.85 -25.18
C LEU A 11 24.46 -2.43 -24.79
N THR A 12 24.43 -3.69 -24.37
CA THR A 12 23.23 -4.30 -23.77
C THR A 12 22.99 -3.68 -22.40
N GLY A 13 22.20 -2.59 -22.35
CA GLY A 13 21.72 -2.02 -21.10
C GLY A 13 20.75 -2.99 -20.42
N SER A 14 21.14 -3.53 -19.28
CA SER A 14 20.25 -4.33 -18.43
C SER A 14 19.16 -3.43 -17.84
N LEU A 15 17.90 -3.66 -18.21
CA LEU A 15 16.76 -3.11 -17.48
C LEU A 15 16.67 -3.81 -16.13
N PHE A 16 17.33 -3.28 -15.10
CA PHE A 16 17.11 -3.73 -13.73
C PHE A 16 15.74 -3.25 -13.26
N ALA A 17 14.81 -4.19 -13.10
CA ALA A 17 13.53 -3.92 -12.46
C ALA A 17 13.76 -3.66 -10.96
N GLN A 18 13.50 -2.43 -10.51
CA GLN A 18 13.58 -2.09 -9.09
C GLN A 18 12.42 -2.71 -8.31
N SER A 19 12.73 -3.22 -7.12
CA SER A 19 11.73 -3.76 -6.21
C SER A 19 10.87 -2.63 -5.61
N ALA A 20 9.64 -2.97 -5.19
CA ALA A 20 8.78 -2.01 -4.50
C ALA A 20 9.44 -1.45 -3.22
N GLN A 21 10.22 -2.27 -2.52
CA GLN A 21 10.89 -1.88 -1.29
C GLN A 21 11.97 -0.82 -1.55
N GLU A 22 12.78 -0.99 -2.58
CA GLU A 22 13.79 0.00 -3.00
C GLU A 22 13.12 1.31 -3.39
N ILE A 23 12.10 1.27 -4.26
CA ILE A 23 11.37 2.48 -4.69
C ILE A 23 10.77 3.22 -3.49
N ILE A 24 10.16 2.49 -2.54
CA ILE A 24 9.55 3.06 -1.33
C ILE A 24 10.59 3.72 -0.40
N GLN A 25 11.77 3.11 -0.28
CA GLN A 25 12.86 3.62 0.55
C GLN A 25 13.52 4.84 -0.08
N ASP A 26 13.90 4.73 -1.36
CA ASP A 26 14.62 5.77 -2.11
C ASP A 26 13.78 7.06 -2.25
N ASN A 27 12.46 6.93 -2.30
CA ASN A 27 11.54 8.06 -2.42
C ASN A 27 10.93 8.49 -1.07
N GLY A 28 11.46 8.00 0.05
CA GLY A 28 11.11 8.49 1.39
C GLY A 28 9.66 8.24 1.82
N CYS A 29 8.94 7.30 1.18
CA CYS A 29 7.51 7.09 1.45
C CYS A 29 7.24 6.72 2.92
N LEU A 30 8.22 6.07 3.57
CA LEU A 30 8.15 5.61 4.96
C LEU A 30 8.22 6.72 6.01
N ALA A 31 8.56 7.95 5.61
CA ALA A 31 8.53 9.13 6.49
C ALA A 31 7.10 9.38 7.01
N CYS A 32 6.10 9.28 6.12
CA CYS A 32 4.70 9.55 6.45
C CYS A 32 3.83 8.30 6.52
N HIS A 33 4.19 7.23 5.80
CA HIS A 33 3.44 5.98 5.76
C HIS A 33 4.14 4.88 6.55
N ALA A 34 3.35 4.01 7.18
CA ALA A 34 3.84 2.71 7.64
C ALA A 34 3.08 1.59 6.93
N VAL A 35 3.62 0.37 7.00
CA VAL A 35 3.00 -0.79 6.33
C VAL A 35 1.63 -1.10 6.94
N ALA A 36 1.56 -1.21 8.27
CA ALA A 36 0.35 -1.67 8.97
C ALA A 36 -0.26 -0.63 9.94
N SER A 37 0.56 0.23 10.54
CA SER A 37 0.13 1.27 11.50
C SER A 37 -0.05 2.63 10.83
N LYS A 38 -0.87 3.49 11.45
CA LYS A 38 -1.04 4.88 11.00
C LYS A 38 0.10 5.73 11.57
N LYS A 39 0.54 6.74 10.82
CA LYS A 39 1.45 7.80 11.27
C LYS A 39 0.81 9.16 10.91
N ALA A 40 1.56 10.07 10.29
CA ALA A 40 1.05 11.30 9.69
C ALA A 40 0.16 11.06 8.45
N ALA A 41 0.22 9.86 7.85
CA ALA A 41 -0.61 9.45 6.73
C ALA A 41 -1.18 8.02 6.95
N PRO A 42 -2.16 7.58 6.13
CA PRO A 42 -2.75 6.24 6.26
C PRO A 42 -1.71 5.13 6.03
N ALA A 43 -1.82 4.02 6.78
CA ALA A 43 -0.99 2.84 6.54
C ALA A 43 -1.18 2.30 5.11
N PHE A 44 -0.14 1.73 4.50
CA PHE A 44 -0.25 1.08 3.18
C PHE A 44 -1.35 0.02 3.15
N ALA A 45 -1.44 -0.82 4.19
CA ALA A 45 -2.51 -1.80 4.31
C ALA A 45 -3.92 -1.15 4.36
N GLY A 46 -4.03 0.02 4.99
CA GLY A 46 -5.27 0.80 5.04
C GLY A 46 -5.64 1.38 3.67
N ILE A 47 -4.65 1.92 2.94
CA ILE A 47 -4.80 2.42 1.56
C ILE A 47 -5.28 1.29 0.66
N GLY A 48 -4.61 0.13 0.71
CA GLY A 48 -4.99 -1.04 -0.09
C GLY A 48 -6.41 -1.51 0.21
N ARG A 49 -6.80 -1.61 1.49
CA ARG A 49 -8.19 -2.00 1.87
C ARG A 49 -9.23 -0.99 1.39
N ARG A 50 -8.97 0.31 1.59
CA ARG A 50 -9.90 1.38 1.18
C ARG A 50 -10.11 1.34 -0.33
N ASN A 51 -9.03 1.38 -1.12
CA ASN A 51 -9.17 1.43 -2.58
C ASN A 51 -9.79 0.14 -3.13
N LYS A 52 -9.45 -1.06 -2.63
CA LYS A 52 -10.16 -2.29 -3.03
C LYS A 52 -11.66 -2.23 -2.73
N ARG A 53 -12.06 -1.63 -1.60
CA ARG A 53 -13.47 -1.54 -1.20
C ARG A 53 -14.26 -0.53 -2.02
N PHE A 54 -13.69 0.64 -2.31
CA PHE A 54 -14.42 1.75 -2.93
C PHE A 54 -14.21 1.88 -4.44
N GLU A 55 -13.06 1.44 -4.95
CA GLU A 55 -12.68 1.58 -6.37
C GLU A 55 -12.71 0.25 -7.13
N GLY A 56 -12.74 -0.89 -6.41
CA GLY A 56 -12.83 -2.22 -7.00
C GLY A 56 -11.66 -2.51 -7.95
N ALA A 57 -11.97 -2.76 -9.22
CA ALA A 57 -10.99 -3.05 -10.27
C ALA A 57 -10.05 -1.87 -10.54
N ASN A 58 -10.51 -0.63 -10.34
CA ASN A 58 -9.73 0.59 -10.60
C ASN A 58 -8.77 0.95 -9.45
N ALA A 59 -8.69 0.11 -8.41
CA ALA A 59 -7.94 0.42 -7.20
C ALA A 59 -6.45 0.68 -7.46
N LYS A 60 -5.86 -0.01 -8.44
CA LYS A 60 -4.44 0.14 -8.79
C LYS A 60 -4.20 1.49 -9.45
N GLU A 61 -4.97 1.81 -10.48
CA GLU A 61 -4.87 3.04 -11.27
C GLU A 61 -5.10 4.27 -10.37
N VAL A 62 -6.08 4.18 -9.47
CA VAL A 62 -6.39 5.23 -8.51
C VAL A 62 -5.24 5.47 -7.52
N ILE A 63 -4.52 4.41 -7.10
CA ILE A 63 -3.33 4.54 -6.25
C ILE A 63 -2.18 5.16 -7.07
N MET A 64 -1.93 4.67 -8.28
CA MET A 64 -0.89 5.20 -9.17
C MET A 64 -1.08 6.70 -9.43
N ALA A 65 -2.31 7.13 -9.73
CA ALA A 65 -2.64 8.54 -9.92
C ALA A 65 -2.40 9.38 -8.65
N SER A 66 -2.70 8.83 -7.47
CA SER A 66 -2.46 9.51 -6.20
C SER A 66 -0.95 9.66 -5.91
N ILE A 67 -0.12 8.68 -6.31
CA ILE A 67 1.34 8.77 -6.16
C ILE A 67 1.92 9.77 -7.15
N LYS A 68 1.54 9.68 -8.43
CA LYS A 68 2.07 10.52 -9.51
C LYS A 68 1.74 12.00 -9.31
N ASN A 69 0.50 12.30 -8.93
CA ASN A 69 -0.02 13.66 -8.86
C ASN A 69 -0.06 14.22 -7.43
N GLY A 70 0.28 13.42 -6.43
CA GLY A 70 0.02 13.73 -5.03
C GLY A 70 -1.47 13.57 -4.68
N SER A 71 -1.80 13.75 -3.40
CA SER A 71 -3.20 13.67 -2.95
C SER A 71 -3.45 14.41 -1.65
N GLN A 72 -4.66 14.96 -1.49
CA GLN A 72 -5.14 15.59 -0.26
C GLN A 72 -6.65 15.31 -0.12
N GLY A 73 -7.18 15.31 1.10
CA GLY A 73 -8.63 15.22 1.37
C GLY A 73 -9.28 13.86 1.09
N LYS A 74 -8.61 12.94 0.40
CA LYS A 74 -9.13 11.60 0.04
C LYS A 74 -9.40 10.68 1.23
N TYR A 75 -8.71 10.93 2.34
CA TYR A 75 -8.86 10.20 3.59
C TYR A 75 -9.32 11.17 4.67
N PRO A 76 -10.60 11.13 5.10
CA PRO A 76 -11.15 12.11 6.05
C PRO A 76 -10.39 12.23 7.37
N ARG A 77 -9.73 11.14 7.81
CA ARG A 77 -8.90 11.11 9.03
C ARG A 77 -7.52 11.77 8.85
N PHE A 78 -7.20 12.21 7.63
CA PHE A 78 -5.93 12.78 7.21
C PHE A 78 -6.18 13.94 6.24
N SER A 79 -7.27 14.68 6.44
CA SER A 79 -7.66 15.83 5.60
C SER A 79 -6.57 16.89 5.54
N ASP A 80 -5.86 17.07 6.65
CA ASP A 80 -4.84 18.10 6.83
C ASP A 80 -3.48 17.66 6.27
N SER A 81 -3.34 16.38 5.92
CA SER A 81 -2.13 15.83 5.31
C SER A 81 -2.21 15.92 3.78
N ALA A 82 -1.19 16.53 3.17
CA ALA A 82 -0.99 16.53 1.74
C ALA A 82 0.17 15.58 1.37
N MET A 83 -0.13 14.58 0.54
CA MET A 83 0.88 13.72 -0.05
C MET A 83 1.51 14.43 -1.26
N PRO A 84 2.85 14.60 -1.31
CA PRO A 84 3.51 15.24 -2.44
C PRO A 84 3.40 14.41 -3.71
N ALA A 85 3.59 15.06 -4.86
CA ALA A 85 3.61 14.41 -6.16
C ALA A 85 4.97 13.76 -6.44
N PHE A 86 4.95 12.52 -6.94
CA PHE A 86 6.14 11.78 -7.38
C PHE A 86 6.14 11.63 -8.90
N ALA A 87 6.12 12.78 -9.60
CA ALA A 87 6.04 12.83 -11.07
C ALA A 87 7.29 12.29 -11.78
N ASN A 88 8.39 12.13 -11.04
CA ASN A 88 9.65 11.54 -11.50
C ASN A 88 9.60 10.01 -11.63
N LEU A 89 8.61 9.35 -11.01
CA LEU A 89 8.48 7.90 -11.09
C LEU A 89 7.91 7.47 -12.44
N THR A 90 8.49 6.42 -13.02
CA THR A 90 7.98 5.82 -14.25
C THR A 90 6.66 5.09 -14.01
N GLN A 91 5.94 4.79 -15.10
CA GLN A 91 4.69 4.05 -15.02
C GLN A 91 4.87 2.67 -14.38
N GLU A 92 5.99 2.00 -14.67
CA GLU A 92 6.36 0.70 -14.12
C GLU A 92 6.63 0.80 -12.61
N GLN A 93 7.38 1.81 -12.17
CA GLN A 93 7.64 2.04 -10.75
C GLN A 93 6.35 2.34 -9.97
N LEU A 94 5.49 3.20 -10.52
CA LEU A 94 4.17 3.50 -9.95
C LEU A 94 3.31 2.24 -9.82
N SER A 95 3.29 1.40 -10.86
CA SER A 95 2.57 0.13 -10.89
C SER A 95 3.10 -0.81 -9.80
N THR A 96 4.42 -0.98 -9.71
CA THR A 96 5.09 -1.83 -8.72
C THR A 96 4.77 -1.41 -7.28
N VAL A 97 4.78 -0.10 -6.99
CA VAL A 97 4.41 0.41 -5.67
C VAL A 97 2.91 0.22 -5.40
N ALA A 98 2.04 0.46 -6.38
CA ALA A 98 0.59 0.27 -6.21
C ALA A 98 0.23 -1.19 -5.93
N ASP A 99 0.83 -2.14 -6.65
CA ASP A 99 0.66 -3.57 -6.42
C ASP A 99 1.11 -3.97 -5.02
N TYR A 100 2.27 -3.45 -4.58
CA TYR A 100 2.75 -3.66 -3.22
C TYR A 100 1.73 -3.17 -2.19
N ILE A 101 1.22 -1.94 -2.31
CA ILE A 101 0.22 -1.37 -1.40
C ILE A 101 -1.06 -2.24 -1.36
N LEU A 102 -1.54 -2.69 -2.52
CA LEU A 102 -2.71 -3.56 -2.62
C LEU A 102 -2.46 -4.92 -1.98
N SER A 103 -1.24 -5.46 -2.04
CA SER A 103 -0.87 -6.73 -1.39
C SER A 103 -0.87 -6.63 0.14
N GLN A 104 -0.59 -5.45 0.71
CA GLN A 104 -0.61 -5.25 2.17
C GLN A 104 -2.02 -5.30 2.78
N SER A 105 -3.07 -5.18 1.98
CA SER A 105 -4.47 -5.13 2.43
C SER A 105 -4.93 -6.39 3.16
N SER A 106 -4.38 -7.56 2.81
CA SER A 106 -4.66 -8.87 3.42
C SER A 106 -3.70 -9.21 4.56
N LYS A 107 -2.41 -8.88 4.42
CA LYS A 107 -1.36 -9.20 5.39
C LYS A 107 -1.60 -8.57 6.77
N ALA A 108 -2.11 -7.35 6.81
CA ALA A 108 -2.42 -6.67 8.07
C ALA A 108 -3.65 -7.23 8.82
N ARG A 109 -4.49 -8.09 8.21
CA ARG A 109 -5.63 -8.72 8.91
C ARG A 109 -5.19 -9.82 9.88
N GLY A 110 -4.01 -10.41 9.69
CA GLY A 110 -3.44 -11.42 10.59
C GLY A 110 -2.77 -10.82 11.84
N MET A 111 -2.34 -9.56 11.79
CA MET A 111 -1.53 -8.93 12.85
C MET A 111 -2.33 -8.07 13.85
N GLY A 112 -3.67 -8.02 13.73
CA GLY A 112 -4.52 -7.07 14.46
C GLY A 112 -5.65 -7.71 15.28
N LYS A 113 -5.62 -9.02 15.53
CA LYS A 113 -6.64 -9.71 16.32
C LYS A 113 -6.06 -10.34 17.59
N GLY A 114 -5.25 -9.56 18.31
CA GLY A 114 -4.76 -9.86 19.66
C GLY A 114 -5.21 -8.77 20.62
N GLY A 115 -6.46 -8.85 21.07
CA GLY A 115 -7.05 -7.97 22.06
C GLY A 115 -8.32 -8.62 22.61
N GLY A 116 -8.16 -9.40 23.69
CA GLY A 116 -9.27 -9.95 24.49
C GLY A 116 -10.17 -8.83 25.02
N MET A 117 -11.40 -9.07 25.45
CA MET A 117 -11.90 -10.13 26.33
C MET A 117 -13.22 -10.68 25.75
N GLY A 118 -13.54 -11.97 25.81
CA GLY A 118 -13.59 -12.81 27.00
C GLY A 118 -15.06 -13.11 27.26
N ARG A 119 -15.51 -14.30 26.87
CA ARG A 119 -16.84 -14.85 27.15
C ARG A 119 -17.02 -15.02 28.67
N GLY A 120 -18.19 -14.67 29.20
CA GLY A 120 -18.65 -15.02 30.56
C GLY A 120 -19.58 -13.93 31.09
N GLN A 121 -20.77 -14.18 31.64
CA GLN A 121 -21.43 -15.40 32.07
C GLN A 121 -22.90 -15.39 31.62
N GLY A 122 -23.39 -16.53 31.16
CA GLY A 122 -24.79 -16.87 31.36
C GLY A 122 -24.96 -17.31 32.82
N MET A 123 -25.75 -16.56 33.58
CA MET A 123 -26.37 -17.02 34.83
C MET A 123 -27.81 -17.40 34.43
N GLY A 124 -28.21 -18.67 34.48
CA GLY A 124 -28.51 -19.38 35.73
C GLY A 124 -29.98 -19.09 36.06
N MET A 125 -30.92 -19.85 35.49
CA MET A 125 -31.73 -20.85 36.21
C MET A 125 -32.50 -20.31 37.44
N GLY A 126 -33.83 -20.35 37.33
CA GLY A 126 -34.66 -20.97 38.36
C GLY A 126 -35.50 -20.07 39.27
N MET A 127 -36.79 -20.47 39.37
CA MET A 127 -37.68 -20.44 40.53
C MET A 127 -38.73 -19.33 40.66
N GLY A 128 -39.98 -19.78 40.86
CA GLY A 128 -41.18 -19.04 41.29
C GLY A 128 -42.39 -19.53 40.48
N GLY A 129 -43.14 -20.58 40.87
CA GLY A 129 -43.95 -20.65 42.10
C GLY A 129 -45.18 -19.76 41.88
N GLY A 130 -46.33 -20.26 41.45
CA GLY A 130 -47.21 -21.10 42.25
C GLY A 130 -48.21 -20.21 42.99
N MET A 131 -49.34 -19.91 42.35
CA MET A 131 -50.70 -19.77 42.91
C MET A 131 -51.69 -19.45 41.79
#